data_AF-A0A804PLW2-F1
#
_entry.id   AF-A0A804PLW2-F1
#
_cell.length_a   1.000
_cell.length_b   1.000
_cell.length_c   1.000
_cell.angle_alpha   90.00
_cell.angle_beta   90.00
_cell.angle_gamma   90.00
#
_symmetry.space_group_name_H-M   'P 1'
#
loop_
_entity.id
_entity.type
_entity.pdbx_description
1 polymer ?
#
loop_
_entity_poly.entity_id
_entity_poly.type
_entity_poly.pdbx_seq_one_letter_code
_entity_poly.pdbx_strand_id
1 'polypeptide(L)'
;MLKSLDDCIHVLSCGYENKTQWGKEVGWIYGSVTEDILTGFKMHCHGWRSVYCMPKRPAFKGSAPINLTDRLHQVLRWALGSVEIFLSKHCPIC
;
A
#
# COMPACT_ATOMS: atom_id res chain seq x y z
N MET A 1 15.29 18.20 5.99
CA MET A 1 14.77 17.82 7.31
C MET A 1 13.95 18.99 7.81
N LEU A 2 12.69 18.75 8.22
CA LEU A 2 11.78 19.78 8.74
C LEU A 2 12.44 20.43 9.97
N LYS A 3 12.47 21.77 10.02
CA LYS A 3 13.26 22.51 11.03
C LYS A 3 12.39 23.08 12.15
N SER A 4 11.07 23.10 11.96
CA SER A 4 10.13 23.72 12.88
C SER A 4 8.80 22.95 12.92
N LEU A 5 7.98 23.28 13.93
CA LEU A 5 6.59 22.79 14.00
C LEU A 5 5.76 23.35 12.84
N ASP A 6 6.00 24.58 12.42
CA ASP A 6 5.29 25.20 11.30
C ASP A 6 5.56 24.46 9.98
N ASP A 7 6.80 24.00 9.75
CA ASP A 7 7.13 23.16 8.59
C ASP A 7 6.34 21.85 8.63
N CYS A 8 6.24 21.20 9.80
CA CYS A 8 5.45 19.98 10.00
C CYS A 8 3.96 20.22 9.71
N ILE A 9 3.39 21.33 10.20
CA ILE A 9 1.98 21.69 9.94
C ILE A 9 1.76 21.91 8.45
N HIS A 10 2.71 22.55 7.76
CA HIS A 10 2.61 22.78 6.32
C HIS A 10 2.61 21.48 5.50
N VAL A 11 3.53 20.55 5.79
CA VAL A 11 3.60 19.28 5.04
C VAL A 11 2.47 18.31 5.34
N LEU A 12 1.80 18.46 6.50
CA LEU A 12 0.60 17.68 6.87
C LEU A 12 -0.70 18.33 6.39
N SER A 13 -0.64 19.50 5.75
CA SER A 13 -1.83 20.19 5.27
C SER A 13 -2.55 19.39 4.19
N CYS A 14 -3.88 19.47 4.16
CA CYS A 14 -4.71 18.73 3.18
C CYS A 14 -4.39 19.07 1.72
N GLY A 15 -3.80 20.25 1.47
CA GLY A 15 -3.41 20.69 0.13
C GLY A 15 -2.01 20.25 -0.28
N TYR A 16 -1.24 19.62 0.60
CA TYR A 16 0.18 19.32 0.35
C TYR A 16 0.37 18.42 -0.88
N GLU A 17 -0.52 17.46 -1.09
CA GLU A 17 -0.42 16.52 -2.20
C GLU A 17 -1.00 17.08 -3.51
N ASN A 18 -1.69 18.22 -3.48
CA ASN A 18 -2.33 18.78 -4.67
C ASN A 18 -1.32 19.07 -5.78
N LYS A 19 -1.62 18.55 -6.97
CA LYS A 19 -0.76 18.67 -8.18
C LYS A 19 0.64 18.06 -8.01
N THR A 20 0.87 17.25 -6.99
CA THR A 20 2.12 16.50 -6.81
C THR A 20 2.01 15.09 -7.42
N GLN A 21 3.12 14.34 -7.33
CA GLN A 21 3.19 12.91 -7.69
C GLN A 21 2.97 11.97 -6.50
N TRP A 22 2.69 12.51 -5.30
CA TRP A 22 2.33 11.71 -4.14
C TRP A 22 1.11 10.84 -4.45
N GLY A 23 1.25 9.57 -4.12
CA GLY A 23 0.31 8.49 -4.40
C GLY A 23 0.07 8.13 -5.86
N LYS A 24 0.69 8.84 -6.82
CA LYS A 24 0.64 8.47 -8.25
C LYS A 24 1.85 7.66 -8.66
N GLU A 25 3.03 8.16 -8.29
CA GLU A 25 4.32 7.57 -8.61
C GLU A 25 5.25 7.50 -7.39
N VAL A 26 4.96 8.29 -6.34
CA VAL A 26 5.76 8.39 -5.12
C VAL A 26 4.92 8.02 -3.90
N GLY A 27 5.51 7.26 -2.98
CA GLY A 27 4.83 6.83 -1.75
C GLY A 27 3.91 5.64 -1.97
N TRP A 28 2.83 5.58 -1.18
CA TRP A 28 1.80 4.55 -1.29
C TRP A 28 0.91 4.82 -2.49
N ILE A 29 0.84 3.89 -3.44
CA ILE A 29 0.16 4.12 -4.72
C ILE A 29 -1.36 4.03 -4.54
N TYR A 30 -2.07 5.08 -4.96
CA TYR A 30 -3.52 5.19 -4.86
C TYR A 30 -4.23 4.42 -5.98
N GLY A 31 -5.48 4.04 -5.74
CA GLY A 31 -6.39 3.51 -6.77
C GLY A 31 -6.74 2.02 -6.65
N SER A 32 -6.39 1.36 -5.55
CA SER A 32 -6.90 0.03 -5.21
C SER A 32 -7.13 -0.10 -3.71
N VAL A 33 -8.11 -0.91 -3.31
CA VAL A 33 -8.29 -1.32 -1.90
C VAL A 33 -7.19 -2.26 -1.39
N THR A 34 -6.35 -2.78 -2.29
CA THR A 34 -5.13 -3.54 -1.98
C THR A 34 -3.91 -2.78 -2.48
N GLU A 35 -3.74 -1.56 -1.98
CA GLU A 35 -2.65 -0.67 -2.37
C GLU A 35 -1.26 -1.21 -1.95
N ASP A 36 -1.22 -2.14 -0.99
CA ASP A 36 -0.02 -2.82 -0.51
C ASP A 36 0.66 -3.64 -1.62
N ILE A 37 -0.11 -4.46 -2.33
CA ILE A 37 0.36 -5.23 -3.49
C ILE A 37 0.75 -4.27 -4.61
N LEU A 38 -0.08 -3.26 -4.90
CA LEU A 38 0.15 -2.31 -5.97
C LEU A 38 1.44 -1.52 -5.79
N THR A 39 1.69 -1.03 -4.57
CA THR A 39 2.89 -0.28 -4.22
C THR A 39 4.13 -1.15 -4.34
N GLY A 40 4.09 -2.37 -3.77
CA GLY A 40 5.20 -3.33 -3.90
C GLY A 40 5.50 -3.68 -5.36
N PHE A 41 4.47 -3.91 -6.16
CA PHE A 41 4.60 -4.15 -7.60
C PHE A 41 5.28 -2.98 -8.31
N LYS A 42 4.80 -1.74 -8.10
CA LYS A 42 5.39 -0.55 -8.71
C LYS A 42 6.86 -0.36 -8.30
N MET A 43 7.22 -0.63 -7.04
CA MET A 43 8.61 -0.59 -6.60
C MET A 43 9.47 -1.65 -7.30
N HIS A 44 8.97 -2.89 -7.43
CA HIS A 44 9.69 -3.94 -8.17
C HIS A 44 9.87 -3.60 -9.66
N CYS A 45 8.89 -2.94 -10.31
CA CYS A 45 9.05 -2.45 -11.68
C CYS A 45 10.17 -1.42 -11.83
N HIS A 46 10.51 -0.68 -10.76
CA HIS A 46 11.66 0.24 -10.73
C HIS A 46 12.99 -0.45 -10.37
N GLY A 47 13.04 -1.79 -10.37
CA GLY A 47 14.26 -2.57 -10.15
C GLY A 47 14.61 -2.86 -8.69
N TRP A 48 13.75 -2.47 -7.74
CA TRP A 48 13.92 -2.86 -6.34
C TRP A 48 13.68 -4.36 -6.15
N ARG A 49 14.40 -4.97 -5.19
CA ARG A 49 14.22 -6.37 -4.80
C ARG A 49 13.87 -6.46 -3.32
N SER A 50 12.84 -7.23 -3.01
CA SER A 50 12.45 -7.56 -1.64
C SER A 50 13.16 -8.83 -1.15
N VAL A 51 13.24 -8.98 0.17
CA VAL A 51 13.80 -10.16 0.85
C VAL A 51 12.79 -10.67 1.87
N TYR A 52 12.55 -11.98 1.88
CA TYR A 52 11.68 -12.63 2.86
C TYR A 52 12.53 -13.38 3.90
N CYS A 53 12.42 -12.99 5.18
CA CYS A 53 13.19 -13.57 6.28
C CYS A 53 12.28 -14.26 7.29
N MET A 54 12.56 -15.53 7.59
CA MET A 54 11.82 -16.33 8.56
C MET A 54 12.70 -16.70 9.76
N PRO A 55 12.72 -15.88 10.84
CA PRO A 55 13.44 -16.23 12.05
C PRO A 55 12.80 -17.45 12.74
N LYS A 56 13.60 -18.21 13.52
CA LYS A 56 13.12 -19.39 14.25
C LYS A 56 11.95 -19.11 15.19
N ARG A 57 11.89 -17.89 15.76
CA ARG A 57 10.78 -17.42 16.58
C ARG A 57 9.98 -16.38 15.79
N PRO A 58 8.65 -16.45 15.74
CA PRO A 58 7.84 -15.42 15.10
C PRO A 58 8.13 -14.05 15.73
N ALA A 59 8.75 -13.15 14.96
CA ALA A 59 9.11 -11.80 15.41
C ALA A 59 7.90 -10.85 15.43
N PHE A 60 6.89 -11.14 14.61
CA PHE A 60 5.63 -10.41 14.55
C PHE A 60 4.47 -11.38 14.81
N LYS A 61 3.63 -11.06 15.79
CA LYS A 61 2.41 -11.81 16.12
C LYS A 61 1.25 -10.82 16.23
N GLY A 62 0.11 -11.17 15.64
CA GLY A 62 -1.13 -10.41 15.71
C GLY A 62 -2.32 -11.32 15.98
N SER A 63 -3.44 -10.71 16.33
CA SER A 63 -4.72 -11.41 16.51
C SER A 63 -5.37 -11.70 15.16
N ALA A 64 -5.94 -12.89 14.98
CA ALA A 64 -6.67 -13.27 13.78
C ALA A 64 -8.19 -13.09 13.97
N PRO A 65 -8.95 -12.81 12.90
CA PRO A 65 -10.41 -12.82 12.96
C PRO A 65 -10.93 -14.19 13.45
N ILE A 66 -11.83 -14.18 14.43
CA ILE A 66 -12.39 -15.40 15.04
C ILE A 66 -13.75 -15.80 14.47
N ASN A 67 -14.41 -14.91 13.73
CA ASN A 67 -15.70 -15.17 13.10
C ASN A 67 -15.59 -15.25 11.57
N LEU A 68 -16.54 -15.98 10.98
CA LEU A 68 -16.56 -16.22 9.54
C LEU A 68 -16.83 -14.95 8.73
N THR A 69 -17.73 -14.09 9.20
CA THR A 69 -18.14 -12.87 8.50
C THR A 69 -16.96 -11.95 8.22
N ASP A 70 -16.13 -11.67 9.23
CA ASP A 70 -14.94 -10.82 9.09
C ASP A 70 -13.91 -11.45 8.15
N ARG A 71 -13.76 -12.78 8.22
CA ARG A 71 -12.84 -13.49 7.31
C ARG A 71 -13.32 -13.44 5.87
N LEU A 72 -14.63 -13.58 5.61
CA LEU A 72 -15.21 -13.46 4.27
C LEU A 72 -15.08 -12.04 3.73
N HIS A 73 -15.37 -11.01 4.53
CA HIS A 73 -15.16 -9.62 4.12
C HIS A 73 -13.69 -9.33 3.81
N GLN A 74 -12.75 -9.89 4.58
CA GLN A 74 -11.32 -9.73 4.31
C GLN A 74 -10.93 -10.33 2.95
N VAL A 75 -11.31 -11.57 2.69
CA VAL A 75 -10.99 -12.24 1.42
C VAL A 75 -11.68 -11.53 0.25
N LEU A 76 -12.92 -11.05 0.44
CA LEU A 76 -13.62 -10.27 -0.57
C LEU A 76 -12.88 -8.97 -0.92
N ARG A 77 -12.39 -8.22 0.09
CA ARG A 77 -11.58 -7.02 -0.15
C ARG A 77 -10.31 -7.34 -0.95
N TRP A 78 -9.63 -8.44 -0.63
CA TRP A 78 -8.44 -8.87 -1.36
C TRP A 78 -8.74 -9.22 -2.82
N ALA A 79 -9.83 -9.96 -3.05
CA ALA A 79 -10.27 -10.31 -4.39
C ALA A 79 -10.65 -9.06 -5.20
N LEU A 80 -11.42 -8.14 -4.60
CA LEU A 80 -11.83 -6.89 -5.24
C LEU A 80 -10.62 -6.04 -5.61
N GLY A 81 -9.69 -5.81 -4.68
CA GLY A 81 -8.48 -5.03 -4.96
C GLY A 81 -7.58 -5.65 -6.02
N SER A 82 -7.45 -6.99 -6.03
CA SER A 82 -6.70 -7.69 -7.08
C SER A 82 -7.33 -7.49 -8.46
N VAL A 83 -8.66 -7.52 -8.56
CA VAL A 83 -9.40 -7.24 -9.80
C VAL A 83 -9.27 -5.77 -10.20
N GLU A 84 -9.35 -4.82 -9.26
CA GLU A 84 -9.10 -3.40 -9.53
C GLU A 84 -7.71 -3.19 -10.13
N ILE A 85 -6.66 -3.77 -9.53
CA ILE A 85 -5.29 -3.66 -10.06
C ILE A 85 -5.23 -4.24 -11.47
N PHE A 86 -5.78 -5.44 -11.67
CA PHE A 86 -5.76 -6.13 -12.95
C PHE A 86 -6.44 -5.34 -14.07
N LEU A 87 -7.58 -4.69 -13.78
CA LEU A 87 -8.33 -3.88 -14.75
C LEU A 87 -7.87 -2.42 -14.82
N SER A 88 -6.90 -2.01 -14.01
CA SER A 88 -6.34 -0.66 -14.02
C SER A 88 -5.17 -0.52 -15.00
N LYS A 89 -4.67 0.72 -15.13
CA LYS A 89 -3.41 1.03 -15.82
C LYS A 89 -2.16 0.34 -15.24
N HIS A 90 -2.28 -0.29 -14.08
CA HIS A 90 -1.20 -1.02 -13.40
C HIS A 90 -1.21 -2.53 -13.68
N CYS A 91 -2.06 -2.97 -14.61
CA CYS A 91 -2.12 -4.33 -15.13
C CYS A 91 -0.71 -4.88 -15.47
N PRO A 92 -0.31 -6.06 -14.94
CA PRO A 92 1.00 -6.65 -15.21
C PRO A 92 1.13 -7.33 -16.58
N ILE A 93 0.04 -7.44 -17.36
CA ILE A 93 0.00 -8.16 -18.65
C ILE A 93 0.05 -7.21 -19.86
N CYS A 94 -0.23 -5.91 -19.66
CA CYS A 94 -0.69 -4.99 -20.70
C CYS A 94 0.43 -4.28 -21.53
#